data_AF-A0A6I1FPD0-F1
#
_entry.id   AF-A0A6I1FPD0-F1
#
_cell.length_a   1.000
_cell.length_b   1.000
_cell.length_c   1.000
_cell.angle_alpha   90.00
_cell.angle_beta   90.00
_cell.angle_gamma   90.00
#
_symmetry.space_group_name_H-M   'P 1'
#
loop_
_entity.id
_entity.type
_entity.pdbx_description
1 polymer ?
#
loop_
_entity_poly.entity_id
_entity_poly.type
_entity_poly.pdbx_seq_one_letter_code
_entity_poly.pdbx_strand_id
1 'polypeptide(L)'
;MSKIADLSHHQGIIDWSEASKELSLAILRVQDGSRVQDRQYQNYVAGAKKHGVPFGNYAFCRFVSISDAKKEARDFWERGDKDALFWVADVEVKTMDDMKAGTQTFIDELRKLGAKRVGLYVGHHTYKLFQADKIEADFVWIPRYGGKKPAYSCDLHQYTETGRLAGVKGNVDLNQLIGTKQLSWFLSKGEVKAAVIAKGKYRIYTGLFKSDAEAERQAQLIGTNLGYKPFAKERRVWTGVFNTLESAMTAQRKISQEFGFNPKIRQEK
;
A
#
# COMPACT_ATOMS: atom_id res chain seq x y z
N MET A 1 4.83 -12.16 15.55
CA MET A 1 4.66 -10.96 14.70
C MET A 1 3.92 -11.38 13.46
N SER A 2 2.89 -10.64 13.06
CA SER A 2 2.12 -11.00 11.88
C SER A 2 2.76 -10.43 10.60
N LYS A 3 2.76 -11.20 9.51
CA LYS A 3 3.53 -11.00 8.28
C LYS A 3 2.60 -10.63 7.12
N ILE A 4 3.13 -9.84 6.17
CA ILE A 4 2.53 -9.66 4.85
C ILE A 4 3.43 -10.41 3.87
N ALA A 5 2.89 -11.37 3.13
CA ALA A 5 3.66 -12.20 2.20
C ALA A 5 3.02 -12.21 0.83
N ASP A 6 3.85 -12.14 -0.21
CA ASP A 6 3.42 -12.45 -1.57
C ASP A 6 3.85 -13.87 -1.93
N LEU A 7 2.96 -14.57 -2.63
CA LEU A 7 3.02 -16.03 -2.81
C LEU A 7 2.63 -16.39 -4.24
N SER A 8 3.35 -17.37 -4.78
CA SER A 8 3.09 -17.94 -6.11
C SER A 8 3.40 -19.44 -6.10
N HIS A 9 3.25 -20.12 -7.24
CA HIS A 9 3.59 -21.55 -7.30
C HIS A 9 4.99 -21.91 -6.81
N HIS A 10 5.92 -20.96 -6.72
CA HIS A 10 7.27 -21.19 -6.20
C HIS A 10 7.27 -21.64 -4.73
N GLN A 11 6.24 -21.30 -3.95
CA GLN A 11 6.10 -21.76 -2.55
C GLN A 11 5.55 -23.19 -2.44
N GLY A 12 5.14 -23.82 -3.54
CA GLY A 12 4.70 -25.22 -3.56
C GLY A 12 3.40 -25.43 -2.78
N ILE A 13 3.31 -26.53 -2.02
CA ILE A 13 2.15 -26.80 -1.15
C ILE A 13 2.34 -26.06 0.17
N ILE A 14 1.35 -25.24 0.53
CA ILE A 14 1.34 -24.46 1.78
C ILE A 14 0.42 -25.14 2.79
N ASP A 15 0.94 -25.37 4.00
CA ASP A 15 0.09 -25.68 5.14
C ASP A 15 -0.55 -24.40 5.68
N TRP A 16 -1.79 -24.14 5.21
CA TRP A 16 -2.54 -22.94 5.58
C TRP A 16 -2.96 -22.91 7.05
N SER A 17 -3.01 -24.06 7.74
CA SER A 17 -3.31 -24.09 9.17
C SER A 17 -2.19 -23.48 9.99
N GLU A 18 -0.94 -23.63 9.54
CA GLU A 18 0.23 -22.99 10.16
C GLU A 18 0.45 -21.57 9.61
N ALA A 19 0.36 -21.38 8.29
CA ALA A 19 0.61 -20.08 7.67
C ALA A 19 -0.36 -19.00 8.16
N SER A 20 -1.64 -19.35 8.36
CA SER A 20 -2.66 -18.41 8.85
C SER A 20 -2.39 -17.86 10.25
N LYS A 21 -1.61 -18.57 11.07
CA LYS A 21 -1.20 -18.09 12.41
C LYS A 21 -0.21 -16.93 12.32
N GLU A 22 0.51 -16.83 11.20
CA GLU A 22 1.52 -15.79 10.98
C GLU A 22 1.07 -14.72 9.98
N LEU A 23 0.16 -15.00 9.06
CA LEU A 23 -0.24 -14.06 8.01
C LEU A 23 -1.29 -13.05 8.47
N SER A 24 -0.99 -11.76 8.28
CA SER A 24 -1.99 -10.68 8.29
C SER A 24 -2.63 -10.48 6.92
N LEU A 25 -1.87 -10.74 5.86
CA LEU A 25 -2.28 -10.48 4.48
C LEU A 25 -1.42 -11.31 3.53
N ALA A 26 -2.05 -11.98 2.57
CA ALA A 26 -1.38 -12.61 1.44
C ALA A 26 -1.57 -11.81 0.13
N ILE A 27 -0.60 -11.86 -0.78
CA ILE A 27 -0.72 -11.29 -2.13
C ILE A 27 -0.42 -12.41 -3.12
N LEU A 28 -1.44 -12.91 -3.81
CA LEU A 28 -1.38 -14.19 -4.51
C LEU A 28 -1.21 -13.98 -6.02
N ARG A 29 -0.24 -14.67 -6.64
CA ARG A 29 -0.03 -14.57 -8.08
C ARG A 29 -1.14 -15.28 -8.83
N VAL A 30 -1.79 -14.57 -9.75
CA VAL A 30 -2.80 -15.16 -10.64
C VAL A 30 -2.16 -15.67 -11.92
N GLN A 31 -1.26 -14.89 -12.49
CA GLN A 31 -0.69 -15.16 -13.80
C GLN A 31 0.71 -14.57 -13.98
N ASP A 32 1.39 -15.07 -15.00
CA ASP A 32 2.58 -14.49 -15.58
C ASP A 32 2.34 -14.24 -17.08
N GLY A 33 1.99 -13.00 -17.41
CA GLY A 33 1.43 -12.64 -18.70
C GLY A 33 0.09 -13.32 -19.00
N SER A 34 -0.45 -13.05 -20.18
CA SER A 34 -1.66 -13.72 -20.68
C SER A 34 -1.48 -15.23 -20.88
N ARG A 35 -0.24 -15.72 -21.03
CA ARG A 35 0.08 -17.10 -21.43
C ARG A 35 0.14 -18.10 -20.27
N VAL A 36 0.50 -17.67 -19.07
CA VAL A 36 0.75 -18.58 -17.96
C VAL A 36 -0.18 -18.26 -16.81
N GLN A 37 -1.07 -19.19 -16.46
CA GLN A 37 -1.83 -19.13 -15.21
C GLN A 37 -1.01 -19.74 -14.09
N ASP A 38 -1.01 -19.12 -12.91
CA ASP A 38 -0.28 -19.68 -11.77
C ASP A 38 -0.99 -20.95 -11.27
N ARG A 39 -0.30 -22.08 -11.40
CA ARG A 39 -0.83 -23.42 -11.10
C ARG A 39 -1.24 -23.64 -9.64
N GLN A 40 -0.82 -22.78 -8.71
CA GLN A 40 -1.20 -22.88 -7.30
C GLN A 40 -2.26 -21.86 -6.88
N TYR A 41 -2.59 -20.88 -7.73
CA TYR A 41 -3.46 -19.77 -7.36
C TYR A 41 -4.78 -20.22 -6.74
N GLN A 42 -5.50 -21.16 -7.38
CA GLN A 42 -6.79 -21.65 -6.88
C GLN A 42 -6.66 -22.37 -5.53
N ASN A 43 -5.59 -23.17 -5.34
CA ASN A 43 -5.32 -23.84 -4.06
C ASN A 43 -5.02 -22.83 -2.96
N TYR A 44 -4.28 -21.76 -3.28
CA TYR A 44 -3.93 -20.71 -2.33
C TYR A 44 -5.13 -19.87 -1.94
N VAL A 45 -5.99 -19.50 -2.89
CA VAL A 45 -7.27 -18.84 -2.60
C VAL A 45 -8.14 -19.72 -1.71
N ALA A 46 -8.29 -21.01 -2.03
CA ALA A 46 -9.09 -21.93 -1.23
C ALA A 46 -8.55 -22.06 0.21
N GLY A 47 -7.23 -22.18 0.36
CA GLY A 47 -6.56 -22.22 1.66
C GLY A 47 -6.73 -20.92 2.45
N ALA A 48 -6.49 -19.78 1.83
CA ALA A 48 -6.66 -18.47 2.44
C ALA A 48 -8.10 -18.25 2.93
N LYS A 49 -9.11 -18.54 2.09
CA LYS A 49 -10.53 -18.42 2.46
C LYS A 49 -10.88 -19.36 3.61
N LYS A 50 -10.49 -20.64 3.53
CA LYS A 50 -10.77 -21.64 4.57
C LYS A 50 -10.22 -21.25 5.94
N HIS A 51 -9.07 -20.59 5.98
CA HIS A 51 -8.37 -20.20 7.20
C HIS A 51 -8.51 -18.72 7.56
N GLY A 52 -9.39 -17.98 6.87
CA GLY A 52 -9.67 -16.57 7.18
C GLY A 52 -8.50 -15.62 6.90
N VAL A 53 -7.55 -15.99 6.05
CA VAL A 53 -6.42 -15.13 5.67
C VAL A 53 -6.89 -14.15 4.58
N PRO A 54 -6.85 -12.83 4.84
CA PRO A 54 -7.19 -11.84 3.82
C PRO A 54 -6.15 -11.85 2.69
N PHE A 55 -6.58 -11.60 1.45
CA PHE A 55 -5.67 -11.63 0.30
C PHE A 55 -5.97 -10.57 -0.77
N GLY A 56 -4.91 -10.17 -1.48
CA GLY A 56 -4.97 -9.48 -2.76
C GLY A 56 -4.43 -10.34 -3.90
N ASN A 57 -4.59 -9.88 -5.14
CA ASN A 57 -4.10 -10.56 -6.34
C ASN A 57 -2.95 -9.77 -6.99
N TYR A 58 -1.97 -10.44 -7.59
CA TYR A 58 -1.01 -9.81 -8.49
C TYR A 58 -0.81 -10.60 -9.79
N ALA A 59 -0.38 -9.90 -10.83
CA ALA A 59 -0.04 -10.47 -12.13
C ALA A 59 1.28 -9.90 -12.63
N PHE A 60 2.24 -10.77 -12.91
CA PHE A 60 3.49 -10.39 -13.56
C PHE A 60 3.18 -9.96 -14.99
N CYS A 61 3.52 -8.72 -15.34
CA CYS A 61 3.13 -8.09 -16.59
C CYS A 61 4.02 -8.50 -17.76
N ARG A 62 3.41 -8.89 -18.90
CA ARG A 62 4.14 -9.23 -20.13
C ARG A 62 3.63 -8.56 -21.40
N PHE A 63 2.76 -7.56 -21.29
CA PHE A 63 2.13 -6.92 -22.43
C PHE A 63 3.15 -6.31 -23.39
N VAL A 64 2.91 -6.43 -24.69
CA VAL A 64 3.80 -5.91 -25.74
C VAL A 64 3.21 -4.71 -26.50
N SER A 65 1.97 -4.32 -26.17
CA SER A 65 1.28 -3.17 -26.75
C SER A 65 0.14 -2.71 -25.84
N ILE A 66 -0.47 -1.56 -26.14
CA ILE A 66 -1.66 -1.05 -25.43
C ILE A 66 -2.84 -2.03 -25.55
N SER A 67 -3.08 -2.60 -26.73
CA SER A 67 -4.16 -3.57 -26.92
C SER A 67 -3.92 -4.85 -26.10
N ASP A 68 -2.66 -5.29 -26.05
CA ASP A 68 -2.25 -6.46 -25.29
C ASP A 68 -2.31 -6.21 -23.77
N ALA A 69 -1.96 -5.02 -23.30
CA ALA A 69 -2.12 -4.62 -21.89
C ALA A 69 -3.57 -4.71 -21.43
N LYS A 70 -4.53 -4.26 -22.24
CA LYS A 70 -5.96 -4.44 -21.94
C LYS A 70 -6.36 -5.91 -21.93
N LYS A 71 -5.84 -6.71 -22.88
CA LYS A 71 -6.12 -8.15 -22.92
C LYS A 71 -5.60 -8.84 -21.67
N GLU A 72 -4.37 -8.55 -21.29
CA GLU A 72 -3.73 -9.13 -20.12
C GLU A 72 -4.44 -8.75 -18.82
N ALA A 73 -4.91 -7.51 -18.70
CA ALA A 73 -5.73 -7.06 -17.58
C ALA A 73 -7.09 -7.80 -17.51
N ARG A 74 -7.73 -8.05 -18.66
CA ARG A 74 -8.95 -8.85 -18.72
C ARG A 74 -8.71 -10.29 -18.32
N ASP A 75 -7.66 -10.91 -18.84
CA ASP A 75 -7.25 -12.26 -18.47
C ASP A 75 -7.00 -12.34 -16.95
N PHE A 76 -6.27 -11.36 -16.39
CA PHE A 76 -5.98 -11.28 -14.95
C PHE A 76 -7.27 -11.18 -14.14
N TRP A 77 -8.16 -10.26 -14.52
CA TRP A 77 -9.46 -10.09 -13.87
C TRP A 77 -10.31 -11.35 -13.95
N GLU A 78 -10.42 -11.99 -15.11
CA GLU A 78 -11.23 -13.20 -15.30
C GLU A 78 -10.75 -14.34 -14.40
N ARG A 79 -9.43 -14.57 -14.36
CA ARG A 79 -8.80 -15.66 -13.60
C ARG A 79 -8.76 -15.42 -12.09
N GLY A 80 -8.65 -14.16 -11.68
CA GLY A 80 -8.54 -13.79 -10.28
C GLY A 80 -9.87 -13.90 -9.52
N ASP A 81 -9.80 -14.41 -8.29
CA ASP A 81 -10.92 -14.44 -7.36
C ASP A 81 -11.35 -13.02 -6.97
N LYS A 82 -12.67 -12.79 -6.97
CA LYS A 82 -13.26 -11.46 -6.76
C LYS A 82 -13.38 -11.06 -5.29
N ASP A 83 -13.09 -11.98 -4.35
CA ASP A 83 -12.93 -11.62 -2.93
C ASP A 83 -11.59 -10.93 -2.65
N ALA A 84 -10.69 -10.87 -3.62
CA ALA A 84 -9.42 -10.15 -3.48
C ALA A 84 -9.65 -8.68 -3.13
N LEU A 85 -8.90 -8.21 -2.13
CA LEU A 85 -9.02 -6.87 -1.55
C LEU A 85 -8.48 -5.77 -2.47
N PHE A 86 -7.54 -6.13 -3.34
CA PHE A 86 -6.88 -5.25 -4.31
C PHE A 86 -6.20 -6.11 -5.39
N TRP A 87 -5.81 -5.45 -6.48
CA TRP A 87 -5.19 -6.05 -7.66
C TRP A 87 -3.87 -5.34 -7.95
N VAL A 88 -2.82 -6.06 -8.33
CA VAL A 88 -1.49 -5.46 -8.54
C VAL A 88 -0.97 -5.77 -9.93
N ALA A 89 -0.56 -4.72 -10.64
CA ALA A 89 0.30 -4.83 -11.82
C ALA A 89 1.75 -4.97 -11.35
N ASP A 90 2.40 -6.10 -11.65
CA ASP A 90 3.78 -6.39 -11.30
C ASP A 90 4.68 -6.18 -12.52
N VAL A 91 5.42 -5.06 -12.55
CA VAL A 91 6.24 -4.63 -13.69
C VAL A 91 7.73 -4.68 -13.40
N GLU A 92 8.37 -5.76 -13.85
CA GLU A 92 9.80 -5.99 -13.61
C GLU A 92 10.64 -5.95 -14.89
N VAL A 93 10.04 -6.23 -16.04
CA VAL A 93 10.74 -6.40 -17.31
C VAL A 93 10.19 -5.45 -18.38
N LYS A 94 11.08 -4.91 -19.22
CA LYS A 94 10.68 -4.07 -20.35
C LYS A 94 10.16 -4.97 -21.48
N THR A 95 8.86 -4.96 -21.73
CA THR A 95 8.20 -5.76 -22.79
C THR A 95 7.63 -4.92 -23.92
N MET A 96 7.56 -3.61 -23.73
CA MET A 96 7.28 -2.62 -24.77
C MET A 96 8.09 -1.35 -24.52
N ASP A 97 8.15 -0.46 -25.51
CA ASP A 97 8.93 0.77 -25.39
C ASP A 97 8.38 1.73 -24.33
N ASP A 98 7.07 1.97 -24.37
CA ASP A 98 6.41 2.81 -23.38
C ASP A 98 5.73 1.96 -22.30
N MET A 99 6.54 1.47 -21.36
CA MET A 99 6.05 0.72 -20.20
C MET A 99 5.08 1.55 -19.34
N LYS A 100 5.22 2.88 -19.30
CA LYS A 100 4.30 3.75 -18.55
C LYS A 100 2.90 3.68 -19.16
N ALA A 101 2.78 3.82 -20.48
CA ALA A 101 1.50 3.77 -21.17
C ALA A 101 0.85 2.37 -21.11
N GLY A 102 1.65 1.31 -21.26
CA GLY A 102 1.17 -0.07 -21.11
C GLY A 102 0.64 -0.36 -19.71
N THR A 103 1.39 0.03 -18.68
CA THR A 103 1.01 -0.20 -17.28
C THR A 103 -0.22 0.61 -16.88
N GLN A 104 -0.29 1.89 -17.27
CA GLN A 104 -1.47 2.71 -17.01
C GLN A 104 -2.72 2.10 -17.67
N THR A 105 -2.57 1.64 -18.93
CA THR A 105 -3.65 0.98 -19.66
C THR A 105 -4.14 -0.29 -18.95
N PHE A 106 -3.22 -1.10 -18.44
CA PHE A 106 -3.54 -2.30 -17.67
C PHE A 106 -4.33 -1.96 -16.40
N ILE A 107 -3.87 -0.96 -15.64
CA ILE A 107 -4.53 -0.49 -14.41
C ILE A 107 -5.93 0.07 -14.71
N ASP A 108 -6.06 0.89 -15.76
CA ASP A 108 -7.34 1.50 -16.13
C ASP A 108 -8.36 0.45 -16.59
N GLU A 109 -7.93 -0.58 -17.31
CA GLU A 109 -8.80 -1.69 -17.70
C GLU A 109 -9.26 -2.49 -16.48
N LEU A 110 -8.39 -2.75 -15.49
CA LEU A 110 -8.82 -3.38 -14.23
C LEU A 110 -9.89 -2.55 -13.49
N ARG A 111 -9.69 -1.23 -13.40
CA ARG A 111 -10.68 -0.32 -12.79
C ARG A 111 -12.00 -0.37 -13.54
N LYS A 112 -11.96 -0.36 -14.87
CA LYS A 112 -13.14 -0.47 -15.74
C LYS A 112 -13.90 -1.79 -15.52
N LEU A 113 -13.19 -2.89 -15.30
CA LEU A 113 -13.79 -4.20 -15.02
C LEU A 113 -14.38 -4.33 -13.61
N GLY A 114 -14.04 -3.40 -12.70
CA GLY A 114 -14.64 -3.29 -11.38
C GLY A 114 -13.65 -3.32 -10.22
N ALA A 115 -12.35 -3.43 -10.47
CA ALA A 115 -11.34 -3.37 -9.43
C ALA A 115 -11.40 -2.03 -8.69
N LYS A 116 -11.70 -2.06 -7.39
CA LYS A 116 -11.82 -0.85 -6.56
C LYS A 116 -10.48 -0.28 -6.12
N ARG A 117 -9.45 -1.11 -6.09
CA ARG A 117 -8.09 -0.76 -5.69
C ARG A 117 -7.10 -1.50 -6.58
N VAL A 118 -6.21 -0.74 -7.20
CA VAL A 118 -5.17 -1.25 -8.08
C VAL A 118 -3.83 -0.69 -7.64
N GLY A 119 -2.90 -1.57 -7.30
CA GLY A 119 -1.53 -1.24 -6.93
C GLY A 119 -0.54 -1.46 -8.07
N LEU A 120 0.64 -0.88 -7.89
CA LEU A 120 1.79 -1.08 -8.77
C LEU A 120 2.93 -1.69 -7.98
N TYR A 121 3.37 -2.90 -8.35
CA TYR A 121 4.71 -3.36 -7.98
C TYR A 121 5.68 -3.00 -9.10
N VAL A 122 6.82 -2.42 -8.74
CA VAL A 122 7.86 -2.06 -9.70
C VAL A 122 9.24 -2.30 -9.12
N GLY A 123 10.08 -2.98 -9.89
CA GLY A 123 11.48 -3.23 -9.52
C GLY A 123 12.23 -1.93 -9.20
N HIS A 124 13.06 -1.94 -8.15
CA HIS A 124 13.81 -0.73 -7.76
C HIS A 124 14.69 -0.18 -8.89
N HIS A 125 15.27 -1.07 -9.70
CA HIS A 125 16.12 -0.73 -10.83
C HIS A 125 15.34 -0.25 -12.07
N THR A 126 14.06 -0.62 -12.21
CA THR A 126 13.21 -0.23 -13.34
C THR A 126 12.35 1.00 -13.07
N TYR A 127 12.21 1.43 -11.81
CA TYR A 127 11.34 2.54 -11.40
C TYR A 127 11.42 3.78 -12.32
N LYS A 128 12.63 4.30 -12.55
CA LYS A 128 12.84 5.47 -13.43
C LYS A 128 12.63 5.14 -14.90
N LEU A 129 13.10 3.96 -15.33
CA LEU A 129 12.97 3.49 -16.72
C LEU A 129 11.50 3.39 -17.13
N PHE A 130 10.64 2.93 -16.22
CA PHE A 130 9.21 2.77 -16.47
C PHE A 130 8.39 4.01 -16.09
N GLN A 131 9.05 5.10 -15.68
CA GLN A 131 8.40 6.34 -15.23
C GLN A 131 7.30 6.06 -14.18
N ALA A 132 7.60 5.20 -13.21
CA ALA A 132 6.63 4.68 -12.26
C ALA A 132 5.97 5.77 -11.39
N ASP A 133 6.65 6.90 -11.20
CA ASP A 133 6.11 8.10 -10.53
C ASP A 133 4.95 8.77 -11.28
N LYS A 134 4.78 8.45 -12.57
CA LYS A 134 3.72 8.99 -13.44
C LYS A 134 2.57 8.01 -13.69
N ILE A 135 2.56 6.88 -13.00
CA ILE A 135 1.50 5.87 -13.08
C ILE A 135 0.53 6.09 -11.92
N GLU A 136 -0.76 6.20 -12.24
CA GLU A 136 -1.82 6.47 -11.27
C GLU A 136 -2.34 5.17 -10.64
N ALA A 137 -1.60 4.65 -9.65
CA ALA A 137 -2.01 3.52 -8.81
C ALA A 137 -2.49 3.98 -7.41
N ASP A 138 -3.33 3.17 -6.77
CA ASP A 138 -3.84 3.46 -5.41
C ASP A 138 -2.77 3.27 -4.33
N PHE A 139 -1.79 2.40 -4.59
CA PHE A 139 -0.61 2.19 -3.77
C PHE A 139 0.57 1.72 -4.62
N VAL A 140 1.78 1.99 -4.14
CA VAL A 140 3.03 1.55 -4.78
C VAL A 140 3.73 0.54 -3.87
N TRP A 141 4.27 -0.52 -4.47
CA TRP A 141 4.98 -1.61 -3.83
C TRP A 141 6.37 -1.74 -4.49
N ILE A 142 7.45 -1.69 -3.71
CA ILE A 142 8.82 -1.69 -4.25
C ILE A 142 9.68 -2.71 -3.49
N PRO A 143 10.45 -3.57 -4.18
CA PRO A 143 11.42 -4.43 -3.55
C PRO A 143 12.70 -3.67 -3.23
N ARG A 144 13.27 -3.93 -2.05
CA ARG A 144 14.67 -3.58 -1.79
C ARG A 144 15.24 -4.42 -0.65
N TYR A 145 16.23 -5.24 -0.95
CA TYR A 145 16.74 -6.24 -0.02
C TYR A 145 18.02 -5.78 0.68
N GLY A 146 18.46 -6.56 1.68
CA GLY A 146 19.70 -6.29 2.42
C GLY A 146 19.60 -5.13 3.41
N GLY A 147 18.43 -4.94 4.02
CA GLY A 147 18.21 -3.93 5.07
C GLY A 147 18.06 -2.49 4.57
N LYS A 148 18.08 -2.26 3.26
CA LYS A 148 17.91 -0.94 2.65
C LYS A 148 16.43 -0.65 2.40
N LYS A 149 15.97 0.56 2.74
CA LYS A 149 14.64 1.04 2.35
C LYS A 149 14.61 1.46 0.87
N PRO A 150 13.48 1.33 0.16
CA PRO A 150 13.30 1.87 -1.19
C PRO A 150 13.73 3.34 -1.27
N ALA A 151 14.38 3.73 -2.38
CA ALA A 151 14.78 5.12 -2.61
C ALA A 151 13.62 6.01 -3.07
N TYR A 152 12.50 5.40 -3.44
CA TYR A 152 11.31 6.04 -3.96
C TYR A 152 10.16 5.81 -2.97
N SER A 153 9.19 6.71 -2.96
CA SER A 153 8.03 6.58 -2.07
C SER A 153 7.21 5.35 -2.44
N CYS A 154 6.87 4.54 -1.44
CA CYS A 154 5.98 3.40 -1.62
C CYS A 154 5.19 3.15 -0.33
N ASP A 155 4.04 2.50 -0.46
CA ASP A 155 3.19 2.11 0.66
C ASP A 155 3.64 0.75 1.22
N LEU A 156 4.06 -0.16 0.33
CA LEU A 156 4.53 -1.51 0.66
C LEU A 156 5.99 -1.69 0.22
N HIS A 157 6.81 -2.26 1.10
CA HIS A 157 8.22 -2.57 0.83
C HIS A 157 8.45 -4.08 0.96
N GLN A 158 8.78 -4.74 -0.14
CA GLN A 158 9.28 -6.13 -0.10
C GLN A 158 10.73 -6.07 0.36
N TYR A 159 10.96 -6.42 1.63
CA TYR A 159 12.25 -6.19 2.30
C TYR A 159 13.17 -7.41 2.27
N THR A 160 12.64 -8.58 1.94
CA THR A 160 13.42 -9.81 1.75
C THR A 160 12.71 -10.77 0.82
N GLU A 161 13.49 -11.48 0.01
CA GLU A 161 13.06 -12.64 -0.79
C GLU A 161 13.47 -13.99 -0.15
N THR A 162 14.06 -13.94 1.05
CA THR A 162 14.59 -15.12 1.76
C THR A 162 13.92 -15.31 3.12
N GLY A 163 12.73 -14.72 3.28
CA GLY A 163 11.93 -14.83 4.50
C GLY A 163 11.45 -16.25 4.76
N ARG A 164 10.92 -16.46 5.97
CA ARG A 164 10.35 -17.74 6.42
C ARG A 164 8.94 -17.52 6.92
N LEU A 165 8.05 -18.42 6.54
CA LEU A 165 6.64 -18.44 6.93
C LEU A 165 6.29 -19.86 7.37
N ALA A 166 5.65 -19.99 8.53
CA ALA A 166 5.17 -21.29 9.00
C ALA A 166 4.27 -21.95 7.94
N GLY A 167 4.41 -23.26 7.75
CA GLY A 167 3.69 -23.98 6.71
C GLY A 167 4.25 -23.86 5.28
N VAL A 168 5.32 -23.09 5.07
CA VAL A 168 6.05 -23.01 3.79
C VAL A 168 7.47 -23.53 3.96
N LYS A 169 7.87 -24.51 3.12
CA LYS A 169 9.21 -25.11 3.21
C LYS A 169 10.33 -24.20 2.65
N GLY A 170 10.00 -23.42 1.63
CA GLY A 170 10.94 -22.57 0.90
C GLY A 170 11.06 -21.17 1.45
N ASN A 171 11.77 -20.33 0.68
CA ASN A 171 11.82 -18.91 0.92
C ASN A 171 10.47 -18.26 0.59
N VAL A 172 10.16 -17.19 1.31
CA VAL A 172 8.96 -16.38 1.12
C VAL A 172 9.35 -14.92 1.07
N ASP A 173 8.74 -14.21 0.14
CA ASP A 173 8.89 -12.78 -0.01
C ASP A 173 8.06 -12.09 1.08
N LEU A 174 8.73 -11.28 1.91
CA LEU A 174 8.10 -10.63 3.04
C LEU A 174 8.08 -9.12 2.86
N ASN A 175 6.95 -8.55 3.28
CA ASN A 175 6.59 -7.18 3.03
C ASN A 175 6.32 -6.43 4.34
N GLN A 176 6.59 -5.14 4.31
CA GLN A 176 6.29 -4.23 5.41
C GLN A 176 5.69 -2.93 4.90
N LEU A 177 4.80 -2.35 5.71
CA LEU A 177 4.18 -1.07 5.42
C LEU A 177 5.13 0.05 5.81
N ILE A 178 5.46 0.93 4.87
CA ILE A 178 6.36 2.07 5.11
C ILE A 178 5.81 3.42 4.64
N GLY A 179 4.66 3.41 3.95
CA GLY A 179 4.06 4.63 3.41
C GLY A 179 2.78 5.06 4.11
N THR A 180 1.82 5.53 3.31
CA THR A 180 0.63 6.23 3.78
C THR A 180 -0.56 5.31 4.08
N LYS A 181 -0.58 4.12 3.49
CA LYS A 181 -1.63 3.12 3.72
C LYS A 181 -1.28 2.24 4.91
N GLN A 182 -2.22 2.18 5.87
CA GLN A 182 -2.13 1.25 6.99
C GLN A 182 -2.69 -0.12 6.60
N LEU A 183 -2.40 -1.15 7.41
CA LEU A 183 -2.92 -2.50 7.17
C LEU A 183 -4.44 -2.52 7.04
N SER A 184 -5.16 -1.76 7.87
CA SER A 184 -6.63 -1.62 7.79
C SER A 184 -7.12 -1.09 6.45
N TRP A 185 -6.33 -0.26 5.76
CA TRP A 185 -6.63 0.13 4.38
C TRP A 185 -6.59 -1.11 3.50
N PHE A 186 -5.49 -1.87 3.46
CA PHE A 186 -5.40 -3.08 2.65
C PHE A 186 -6.48 -4.13 2.98
N LEU A 187 -6.90 -4.25 4.24
CA LEU A 187 -7.89 -5.24 4.69
C LEU A 187 -9.36 -4.85 4.43
N SER A 188 -9.64 -3.64 3.94
CA SER A 188 -11.00 -3.26 3.55
C SER A 188 -11.28 -3.68 2.09
N LYS A 189 -12.48 -4.19 1.78
CA LYS A 189 -12.86 -4.71 0.45
C LYS A 189 -13.04 -3.64 -0.65
N GLY A 190 -12.27 -2.55 -0.61
CA GLY A 190 -12.57 -1.37 -1.43
C GLY A 190 -13.87 -0.67 -1.04
N GLU A 191 -14.67 -1.27 -0.15
CA GLU A 191 -15.44 -0.58 0.85
C GLU A 191 -14.46 0.28 1.63
N VAL A 192 -14.29 1.51 1.16
CA VAL A 192 -14.43 2.58 2.12
C VAL A 192 -15.86 2.37 2.67
N LYS A 193 -16.02 1.52 3.70
CA LYS A 193 -16.87 1.96 4.80
C LYS A 193 -16.31 3.34 5.02
N ALA A 194 -17.06 4.38 4.65
CA ALA A 194 -16.86 5.70 5.24
C ALA A 194 -16.58 5.34 6.70
N ALA A 195 -15.31 5.39 7.11
CA ALA A 195 -14.89 4.76 8.35
C ALA A 195 -15.55 5.65 9.37
N VAL A 196 -16.76 5.27 9.80
CA VAL A 196 -17.90 6.18 10.09
C VAL A 196 -17.33 7.55 10.31
N ILE A 197 -17.31 8.43 9.28
CA ILE A 197 -16.55 9.71 9.32
C ILE A 197 -16.75 10.21 10.73
N ALA A 198 -15.73 10.07 11.58
CA ALA A 198 -15.96 10.24 13.01
C ALA A 198 -16.07 11.73 13.16
N LYS A 199 -17.29 12.22 13.00
CA LYS A 199 -17.61 13.63 13.02
C LYS A 199 -17.43 14.05 14.46
N GLY A 200 -16.61 15.05 14.64
CA GLY A 200 -16.18 15.50 15.94
C GLY A 200 -15.24 16.68 15.74
N LYS A 201 -14.99 17.41 16.81
CA LYS A 201 -14.02 18.49 16.80
C LYS A 201 -12.71 17.88 17.27
N TYR A 202 -11.70 17.88 16.41
CA TYR A 202 -10.37 17.36 16.75
C TYR A 202 -9.34 18.47 16.63
N ARG A 203 -8.38 18.49 17.55
CA ARG A 203 -7.18 19.34 17.46
C ARG A 203 -5.93 18.48 17.47
N ILE A 204 -4.85 19.04 16.96
CA ILE A 204 -3.52 18.45 17.01
C ILE A 204 -2.67 19.33 17.90
N TYR A 205 -1.85 18.72 18.76
CA TYR A 205 -0.91 19.45 19.58
C TYR A 205 0.46 18.80 19.58
N THR A 206 1.51 19.62 19.65
CA THR A 206 2.90 19.17 19.66
C THR A 206 3.37 18.74 21.07
N GLY A 207 4.61 18.26 21.14
CA GLY A 207 5.38 18.25 22.39
C GLY A 207 5.65 19.68 22.91
N LEU A 208 6.36 19.75 24.03
CA LEU A 208 6.78 21.02 24.62
C LEU A 208 8.00 21.58 23.89
N PHE A 209 7.94 22.86 23.53
CA PHE A 209 9.08 23.66 23.08
C PHE A 209 9.83 24.24 24.27
N LYS A 210 11.02 24.80 24.07
CA LYS A 210 11.86 25.35 25.15
C LYS A 210 11.24 26.60 25.78
N SER A 211 10.51 27.40 24.99
CA SER A 211 9.83 28.61 25.45
C SER A 211 8.53 28.86 24.67
N ASP A 212 7.69 29.76 25.18
CA ASP A 212 6.48 30.20 24.47
C ASP A 212 6.82 30.91 23.16
N ALA A 213 7.90 31.71 23.13
CA ALA A 213 8.39 32.35 21.90
C ALA A 213 8.81 31.31 20.84
N GLU A 214 9.40 30.18 21.23
CA GLU A 214 9.71 29.10 20.30
C GLU A 214 8.42 28.43 19.79
N ALA A 215 7.45 28.18 20.67
CA ALA A 215 6.16 27.64 20.27
C ALA A 215 5.43 28.58 19.28
N GLU A 216 5.46 29.90 19.50
CA GLU A 216 4.88 30.90 18.58
C GLU A 216 5.52 30.87 17.21
N ARG A 217 6.86 30.81 17.16
CA ARG A 217 7.61 30.71 15.89
C ARG A 217 7.22 29.45 15.12
N GLN A 218 7.11 28.32 15.81
CA GLN A 218 6.73 27.05 15.19
C GLN A 218 5.27 27.04 14.75
N ALA A 219 4.37 27.70 15.49
CA ALA A 219 2.99 27.90 15.06
C ALA A 219 2.94 28.68 13.74
N GLN A 220 3.67 29.79 13.62
CA GLN A 220 3.71 30.57 12.37
C GLN A 220 4.19 29.73 11.19
N LEU A 221 5.27 28.94 11.35
CA LEU A 221 5.78 28.08 10.29
C LEU A 221 4.78 26.99 9.88
N ILE A 222 4.13 26.33 10.84
CA ILE A 222 3.08 25.35 10.55
C ILE A 222 1.91 26.01 9.79
N GLY A 223 1.53 27.23 10.16
CA GLY A 223 0.49 27.98 9.47
C GLY A 223 0.84 28.30 8.03
N THR A 224 2.03 28.86 7.81
CA THR A 224 2.52 29.27 6.48
C THR A 224 2.72 28.08 5.55
N ASN A 225 3.34 27.01 6.03
CA ASN A 225 3.71 25.89 5.16
C ASN A 225 2.56 24.92 4.89
N LEU A 226 1.69 24.69 5.88
CA LEU A 226 0.62 23.70 5.78
C LEU A 226 -0.78 24.30 5.60
N GLY A 227 -0.91 25.63 5.62
CA GLY A 227 -2.18 26.33 5.45
C GLY A 227 -3.16 26.16 6.62
N TYR A 228 -2.67 25.79 7.80
CA TYR A 228 -3.49 25.66 9.01
C TYR A 228 -3.59 26.99 9.77
N LYS A 229 -4.49 27.05 10.76
CA LYS A 229 -4.62 28.17 11.70
C LYS A 229 -4.13 27.78 13.12
N PRO A 230 -2.81 27.54 13.32
CA PRO A 230 -2.29 27.15 14.62
C PRO A 230 -2.14 28.35 15.55
N PHE A 231 -2.02 28.07 16.85
CA PHE A 231 -1.68 29.03 17.90
C PHE A 231 -0.79 28.34 18.94
N ALA A 232 0.03 29.14 19.63
CA ALA A 232 0.85 28.65 20.72
C ALA A 232 0.14 28.84 22.06
N LYS A 233 0.25 27.85 22.95
CA LYS A 233 -0.20 27.93 24.34
C LYS A 233 0.57 26.92 25.19
N GLU A 234 1.01 27.35 26.37
CA GLU A 234 1.71 26.48 27.34
C GLU A 234 2.92 25.75 26.72
N ARG A 235 3.75 26.50 25.99
CA ARG A 235 4.91 25.99 25.25
C ARG A 235 4.58 24.87 24.25
N ARG A 236 3.34 24.77 23.79
CA ARG A 236 2.91 23.83 22.73
C ARG A 236 2.29 24.59 21.58
N VAL A 237 2.38 24.02 20.39
CA VAL A 237 1.58 24.45 19.26
C VAL A 237 0.32 23.61 19.22
N TRP A 238 -0.82 24.28 19.14
CA TRP A 238 -2.13 23.70 18.90
C TRP A 238 -2.57 24.10 17.51
N THR A 239 -3.10 23.17 16.74
CA THR A 239 -3.73 23.49 15.45
C THR A 239 -5.15 24.05 15.66
N GLY A 240 -5.75 24.49 14.54
CA GLY A 240 -7.19 24.70 14.45
C GLY A 240 -8.02 23.42 14.65
N VAL A 241 -9.31 23.50 14.38
CA VAL A 241 -10.23 22.37 14.54
C VAL A 241 -10.41 21.63 13.22
N PHE A 242 -10.36 20.32 13.30
CA PHE A 242 -10.67 19.37 12.25
C PHE A 242 -12.02 18.72 12.54
N ASN A 243 -12.91 18.65 11.54
CA ASN A 243 -14.28 18.17 11.72
C ASN A 243 -14.41 16.65 11.61
N THR A 244 -13.30 15.96 11.33
CA THR A 244 -13.24 14.51 11.14
C THR A 244 -11.93 13.98 11.70
N LEU A 245 -11.94 12.79 12.30
CA LEU A 245 -10.72 12.13 12.76
C LEU A 245 -9.69 11.94 11.63
N GLU A 246 -10.17 11.63 10.42
CA GLU A 246 -9.32 11.43 9.25
C GLU A 246 -8.55 12.71 8.84
N SER A 247 -9.23 13.86 8.82
CA SER A 247 -8.57 15.14 8.51
C SER A 247 -7.57 15.51 9.61
N ALA A 248 -7.86 15.21 10.88
CA ALA A 248 -6.92 15.38 11.98
C ALA A 248 -5.69 14.45 11.87
N MET A 249 -5.88 13.18 11.50
CA MET A 249 -4.78 12.23 11.26
C MET A 249 -3.92 12.63 10.06
N THR A 250 -4.54 13.18 9.02
CA THR A 250 -3.80 13.70 7.86
C THR A 250 -2.95 14.91 8.23
N ALA A 251 -3.51 15.86 8.99
CA ALA A 251 -2.77 17.02 9.45
C ALA A 251 -1.68 16.66 10.49
N GLN A 252 -1.92 15.68 11.37
CA GLN A 252 -0.93 15.17 12.32
C GLN A 252 0.30 14.63 11.58
N ARG A 253 0.07 13.85 10.51
CA ARG A 253 1.13 13.28 9.67
C ARG A 253 1.92 14.36 8.93
N LYS A 254 1.24 15.32 8.31
CA LYS A 254 1.91 16.45 7.62
C LYS A 254 2.82 17.24 8.56
N ILE A 255 2.34 17.56 9.78
CA ILE A 255 3.15 18.24 10.80
C ILE A 255 4.36 17.39 11.21
N SER A 256 4.17 16.07 11.38
CA SER A 256 5.27 15.17 11.73
C SER A 256 6.32 15.07 10.62
N GLN A 257 5.90 14.96 9.36
CA GLN A 257 6.80 14.81 8.21
C GLN A 257 7.58 16.08 7.91
N GLU A 258 6.94 17.25 7.95
CA GLU A 258 7.59 18.50 7.57
C GLU A 258 8.46 19.08 8.68
N PHE A 259 8.04 18.94 9.95
CA PHE A 259 8.72 19.58 11.08
C PHE A 259 9.47 18.59 11.98
N GLY A 260 9.39 17.29 11.71
CA GLY A 260 10.01 16.25 12.54
C GLY A 260 9.38 16.11 13.93
N PHE A 261 8.21 16.71 14.16
CA PHE A 261 7.52 16.66 15.47
C PHE A 261 6.82 15.32 15.69
N ASN A 262 6.49 15.02 16.95
CA ASN A 262 5.60 13.91 17.33
C ASN A 262 4.26 14.45 17.87
N PRO A 263 3.42 15.05 17.02
CA PRO A 263 2.15 15.65 17.44
C PRO A 263 1.11 14.59 17.81
N LYS A 264 0.19 14.92 18.71
CA LYS A 264 -0.91 14.05 19.17
C LYS A 264 -2.26 14.65 18.79
N ILE A 265 -3.24 13.79 18.56
CA ILE A 265 -4.63 14.19 18.29
C ILE A 265 -5.41 14.19 19.61
N ARG A 266 -6.21 15.24 19.81
CA ARG A 266 -7.18 15.36 20.89
C ARG A 266 -8.58 15.51 20.29
N GLN A 267 -9.53 14.70 20.74
CA GLN A 267 -10.93 14.95 20.50
C GLN A 267 -11.44 15.97 21.54
N GLU A 268 -12.00 17.06 21.05
CA GLU A 268 -12.69 18.06 21.86
C GLU A 268 -14.10 17.56 22.18
N LYS A 269 -14.59 17.93 23.37
CA LYS A 269 -15.97 17.67 23.79
C LYS A 269 -16.94 18.63 23.11
#